data_AF-A0A2K5VXQ3-F1
#
_entry.id   AF-A0A2K5VXQ3-F1
#
_cell.length_a   1.000
_cell.length_b   1.000
_cell.length_c   1.000
_cell.angle_alpha   90.00
_cell.angle_beta   90.00
_cell.angle_gamma   90.00
#
_symmetry.space_group_name_H-M   'P 1'
#
loop_
_entity.id
_entity.type
_entity.pdbx_description
1 polymer ?
#
loop_
_entity_poly.entity_id
_entity_poly.type
_entity_poly.pdbx_seq_one_letter_code
_entity_poly.pdbx_strand_id
1 'polypeptide(L)'
;LVVHLCDPCYPRRSRLPSMSGLHLVKRGREHKKLDLHRDFTVASPAEFVTRFGGDRVIEKVLIANNGIAAVKCMRSIRRWAYEMFRNERAIRFVVMVTPEDLKANAEYIKMADQYVPVPGGPNNNNYANVELIVDIAKRIPVQAVWAGWGHASENPKLPELLCKNGVAFLGRVYPHQIHGNWGVAGTFCWVWPSFYSCPVKQRSL
;
A
#
# COMPACT_ATOMS: atom_id res chain seq x y z
N LEU A 1 -3.63 4.47 5.26
CA LEU A 1 -3.60 4.33 3.78
C LEU A 1 -5.02 4.65 3.32
N VAL A 2 -5.25 5.78 2.65
CA VAL A 2 -6.55 6.02 2.00
C VAL A 2 -6.50 5.30 0.67
N VAL A 3 -7.46 4.42 0.44
CA VAL A 3 -7.59 3.68 -0.80
C VAL A 3 -8.98 3.98 -1.33
N HIS A 4 -9.03 4.66 -2.47
CA HIS A 4 -10.28 4.94 -3.17
C HIS A 4 -10.59 3.77 -4.09
N LEU A 5 -11.82 3.26 -4.03
CA LEU A 5 -12.33 2.28 -4.97
C LEU A 5 -12.48 2.94 -6.35
N CYS A 6 -11.97 2.28 -7.39
CA CYS A 6 -12.42 2.61 -8.75
C CYS A 6 -13.86 2.10 -8.91
N ASP A 7 -14.83 3.03 -8.94
CA ASP A 7 -16.18 2.74 -9.43
C ASP A 7 -16.09 2.24 -10.90
N PRO A 8 -16.89 1.23 -11.31
CA PRO A 8 -17.03 0.90 -12.71
C PRO A 8 -17.70 2.07 -13.44
N CYS A 9 -16.96 2.70 -14.35
CA CYS A 9 -17.41 3.58 -15.43
C CYS A 9 -18.79 4.25 -15.25
N TYR A 10 -18.87 5.41 -14.58
CA TYR A 10 -19.89 6.42 -14.86
C TYR A 10 -19.34 7.84 -14.55
N PRO A 11 -19.63 8.87 -15.37
CA PRO A 11 -18.96 10.16 -15.24
C PRO A 11 -19.54 10.93 -14.05
N ARG A 12 -18.73 11.17 -13.00
CA ARG A 12 -19.04 12.20 -12.00
C ARG A 12 -18.38 13.52 -12.38
N ARG A 13 -19.22 14.54 -12.57
CA ARG A 13 -18.87 15.95 -12.76
C ARG A 13 -17.91 16.41 -11.66
N SER A 14 -16.73 16.88 -12.06
CA SER A 14 -15.78 17.55 -11.20
C SER A 14 -16.30 18.93 -10.80
N ARG A 15 -16.44 19.16 -9.49
CA ARG A 15 -16.31 20.50 -8.89
C ARG A 15 -15.23 20.42 -7.83
N LEU A 16 -14.00 20.75 -8.22
CA LEU A 16 -12.93 21.09 -7.28
C LEU A 16 -13.06 22.59 -6.95
N PRO A 17 -12.97 23.02 -5.68
CA PRO A 17 -12.79 24.43 -5.36
C PRO A 17 -11.33 24.84 -5.65
N SER A 18 -11.17 25.93 -6.39
CA SER A 18 -9.92 26.65 -6.60
C SER A 18 -9.42 27.30 -5.31
N MET A 19 -8.12 27.25 -5.03
CA MET A 19 -7.48 27.86 -3.86
C MET A 19 -6.40 28.86 -4.30
N SER A 20 -6.80 30.06 -4.71
CA SER A 20 -5.88 31.16 -4.89
C SER A 20 -6.51 32.51 -4.50
N GLY A 21 -6.12 33.00 -3.31
CA GLY A 21 -6.36 34.37 -2.89
C GLY A 21 -6.33 34.53 -1.37
N LEU A 22 -5.22 35.04 -0.82
CA LEU A 22 -5.19 36.28 -0.02
C LEU A 22 -3.80 36.57 0.59
N HIS A 23 -3.52 37.87 0.60
CA HIS A 23 -2.33 38.59 1.02
C HIS A 23 -2.18 38.66 2.56
N LEU A 24 -0.93 38.76 3.05
CA LEU A 24 -0.39 39.34 4.32
C LEU A 24 -1.29 39.35 5.58
N VAL A 25 -0.83 38.89 6.77
CA VAL A 25 0.01 39.65 7.71
C VAL A 25 0.74 38.72 8.70
N LYS A 26 2.00 39.06 9.00
CA LYS A 26 2.89 38.41 9.99
C LYS A 26 2.49 38.79 11.43
N ARG A 27 2.11 37.83 12.28
CA ARG A 27 2.45 37.77 13.73
C ARG A 27 1.93 36.46 14.34
N GLY A 28 2.80 35.71 15.04
CA GLY A 28 2.42 34.52 15.82
C GLY A 28 2.92 33.16 15.30
N ARG A 29 4.17 33.06 14.83
CA ARG A 29 4.69 31.87 14.12
C ARG A 29 5.16 30.69 14.97
N GLU A 30 5.26 30.80 16.30
CA GLU A 30 5.81 29.70 17.11
C GLU A 30 4.75 28.88 17.86
N HIS A 31 3.72 29.50 18.44
CA HIS A 31 2.69 28.77 19.18
C HIS A 31 1.71 27.98 18.29
N LYS A 32 1.33 28.50 17.10
CA LYS A 32 0.42 27.79 16.17
C LYS A 32 1.00 26.49 15.60
N LYS A 33 2.32 26.33 15.60
CA LYS A 33 2.97 25.15 14.99
C LYS A 33 2.83 23.89 15.86
N LEU A 34 2.67 24.06 17.18
CA LEU A 34 2.44 22.97 18.13
C LEU A 34 0.97 22.55 18.18
N ASP A 35 0.04 23.51 18.10
CA ASP A 35 -1.40 23.21 18.16
C ASP A 35 -1.92 22.52 16.90
N LEU A 36 -1.44 22.90 15.71
CA LEU A 36 -1.82 22.25 14.44
C LEU A 36 -1.45 20.76 14.37
N HIS A 37 -0.46 20.31 15.14
CA HIS A 37 -0.02 18.91 15.12
C HIS A 37 -0.91 18.00 15.98
N ARG A 38 -1.66 18.55 16.96
CA ARG A 38 -2.53 17.75 17.83
C ARG A 38 -3.86 17.35 17.18
N ASP A 39 -4.29 18.06 16.14
CA ASP A 39 -5.61 17.82 15.52
C ASP A 39 -5.64 16.76 14.41
N PHE A 40 -4.47 16.23 14.00
CA PHE A 40 -4.36 15.25 12.91
C PHE A 40 -4.07 13.81 13.36
N THR A 41 -3.83 13.58 14.65
CA THR A 41 -3.61 12.22 15.16
C THR A 41 -4.94 11.50 15.29
N VAL A 42 -5.03 10.32 14.69
CA VAL A 42 -6.19 9.42 14.78
C VAL A 42 -5.80 8.16 15.57
N ALA A 43 -6.76 7.54 16.26
CA ALA A 43 -6.46 6.43 17.16
C ALA A 43 -6.21 5.10 16.42
N SER A 44 -6.77 4.93 15.21
CA SER A 44 -6.68 3.67 14.46
C SER A 44 -6.72 3.85 12.94
N PRO A 45 -6.21 2.87 12.16
CA PRO A 45 -6.37 2.86 10.70
C PRO A 45 -7.83 2.93 10.23
N ALA A 46 -8.76 2.33 10.98
CA ALA A 46 -10.19 2.39 10.65
C ALA A 46 -10.74 3.82 10.77
N GLU A 47 -10.43 4.51 11.86
CA GLU A 47 -10.82 5.91 12.07
C GLU A 47 -10.18 6.84 11.03
N PHE A 48 -8.92 6.59 10.67
CA PHE A 48 -8.25 7.30 9.59
C PHE A 48 -9.04 7.20 8.28
N VAL A 49 -9.45 5.99 7.90
CA VAL A 49 -10.17 5.76 6.66
C VAL A 49 -11.51 6.49 6.65
N THR A 50 -12.27 6.43 7.74
CA THR A 50 -13.53 7.18 7.86
C THR A 50 -13.31 8.70 7.79
N ARG A 51 -12.31 9.22 8.51
CA ARG A 51 -12.04 10.67 8.60
C ARG A 51 -11.56 11.26 7.27
N PHE A 52 -10.79 10.50 6.49
CA PHE A 52 -10.23 10.94 5.23
C PHE A 52 -11.00 10.43 4.00
N GLY A 53 -12.18 9.81 4.18
CA GLY A 53 -13.06 9.40 3.10
C GLY A 53 -12.52 8.25 2.24
N GLY A 54 -11.83 7.29 2.85
CA GLY A 54 -11.44 6.06 2.19
C GLY A 54 -12.51 4.97 2.31
N ASP A 55 -12.42 3.98 1.43
CA ASP A 55 -13.44 2.92 1.34
C ASP A 55 -12.99 1.60 1.97
N ARG A 56 -11.70 1.47 2.28
CA ARG A 56 -11.10 0.21 2.74
C ARG A 56 -10.06 0.43 3.83
N VAL A 57 -10.26 -0.26 4.95
CA VAL A 57 -9.29 -0.30 6.05
C VAL A 57 -8.19 -1.32 5.72
N ILE A 58 -6.94 -0.88 5.83
CA ILE A 58 -5.75 -1.71 5.64
C ILE A 58 -4.94 -1.65 6.94
N GLU A 59 -4.83 -2.79 7.60
CA GLU A 59 -4.05 -2.94 8.84
C GLU A 59 -2.90 -3.93 8.67
N LYS A 60 -2.97 -4.79 7.66
CA LYS A 60 -1.98 -5.82 7.36
C LYS A 60 -1.69 -5.87 5.87
N VAL A 61 -0.40 -5.76 5.54
CA VAL A 61 0.11 -5.75 4.18
C VAL A 61 1.06 -6.93 3.97
N LEU A 62 0.83 -7.72 2.92
CA LEU A 62 1.78 -8.70 2.44
C LEU A 62 2.76 -8.04 1.47
N ILE A 63 4.05 -8.19 1.72
CA ILE A 63 5.12 -7.75 0.82
C ILE A 63 5.54 -8.96 -0.02
N ALA A 64 5.20 -8.90 -1.31
CA ALA A 64 5.58 -9.88 -2.32
C ALA A 64 6.91 -9.48 -3.00
N ASN A 65 7.89 -9.11 -2.19
CA ASN A 65 9.22 -8.70 -2.63
C ASN A 65 10.24 -8.95 -1.50
N ASN A 66 11.53 -8.89 -1.82
CA ASN A 66 12.63 -9.08 -0.89
C ASN A 66 13.62 -7.90 -0.92
N GLY A 67 14.74 -8.04 -0.21
CA GLY A 67 15.85 -7.09 -0.23
C GLY A 67 15.46 -5.64 0.09
N ILE A 68 16.06 -4.69 -0.64
CA ILE A 68 15.90 -3.25 -0.39
C ILE A 68 14.48 -2.73 -0.67
N ALA A 69 13.73 -3.40 -1.55
CA ALA A 69 12.35 -3.04 -1.85
C ALA A 69 11.46 -3.20 -0.60
N ALA A 70 11.54 -4.38 0.03
CA ALA A 70 10.82 -4.66 1.25
C ALA A 70 11.22 -3.71 2.39
N VAL A 71 12.53 -3.49 2.59
CA VAL A 71 13.04 -2.56 3.64
C VAL A 71 12.51 -1.15 3.44
N LYS A 72 12.57 -0.59 2.22
CA LYS A 72 12.10 0.77 1.94
C LYS A 72 10.60 0.90 2.18
N CYS A 73 9.81 -0.06 1.70
CA CYS A 73 8.37 -0.08 1.91
C CYS A 73 8.02 -0.04 3.40
N MET A 74 8.58 -0.96 4.19
CA MET A 74 8.32 -1.03 5.63
C MET A 74 8.76 0.25 6.35
N ARG A 75 9.98 0.74 6.13
CA ARG A 75 10.47 1.97 6.78
C ARG A 75 9.60 3.17 6.46
N SER A 76 9.23 3.35 5.20
CA SER A 76 8.40 4.48 4.77
C SER A 76 7.00 4.44 5.39
N ILE A 77 6.34 3.27 5.37
CA ILE A 77 4.98 3.16 5.93
C ILE A 77 5.02 3.24 7.46
N ARG A 78 6.02 2.65 8.13
CA ARG A 78 6.16 2.75 9.60
C ARG A 78 6.41 4.17 10.07
N ARG A 79 7.25 4.92 9.35
CA ARG A 79 7.48 6.35 9.64
C ARG A 79 6.17 7.13 9.51
N TRP A 80 5.46 6.95 8.41
CA TRP A 80 4.15 7.58 8.20
C TRP A 80 3.13 7.16 9.27
N ALA A 81 3.09 5.87 9.62
CA ALA A 81 2.20 5.35 10.65
C ALA A 81 2.51 5.96 12.03
N TYR A 82 3.78 6.15 12.36
CA TYR A 82 4.16 6.85 13.59
C TYR A 82 3.76 8.33 13.57
N GLU A 83 3.90 9.01 12.44
CA GLU A 83 3.48 10.40 12.28
C GLU A 83 1.96 10.57 12.46
N MET A 84 1.15 9.62 11.96
CA MET A 84 -0.32 9.69 12.00
C MET A 84 -0.95 9.08 13.26
N PHE A 85 -0.48 7.92 13.71
CA PHE A 85 -1.09 7.14 14.79
C PHE A 85 -0.28 7.15 16.08
N ARG A 86 0.93 7.77 16.09
CA ARG A 86 1.94 7.62 17.16
C ARG A 86 2.30 6.16 17.45
N ASN A 87 2.05 5.27 16.47
CA ASN A 87 2.32 3.86 16.54
C ASN A 87 2.86 3.38 15.19
N GLU A 88 4.15 3.04 15.16
CA GLU A 88 4.80 2.54 13.95
C GLU A 88 4.24 1.18 13.48
N ARG A 89 3.64 0.40 14.40
CA ARG A 89 3.04 -0.92 14.11
C ARG A 89 1.53 -0.85 13.89
N ALA A 90 0.97 0.34 13.66
CA ALA A 90 -0.43 0.48 13.27
C ALA A 90 -0.73 -0.24 11.94
N ILE A 91 0.28 -0.40 11.08
CA ILE A 91 0.24 -1.25 9.89
C ILE A 91 1.23 -2.39 10.07
N ARG A 92 0.73 -3.63 10.05
CA ARG A 92 1.52 -4.85 10.20
C ARG A 92 2.00 -5.35 8.85
N PHE A 93 3.23 -5.86 8.80
CA PHE A 93 3.84 -6.41 7.60
C PHE A 93 4.03 -7.91 7.69
N VAL A 94 3.55 -8.60 6.65
CA VAL A 94 3.85 -10.00 6.38
C VAL A 94 4.81 -10.04 5.21
N VAL A 95 5.93 -10.77 5.31
CA VAL A 95 6.91 -10.88 4.23
C VAL A 95 7.05 -12.34 3.76
N MET A 96 7.26 -12.53 2.46
CA MET A 96 7.63 -13.84 1.91
C MET A 96 9.16 -14.03 2.03
N VAL A 97 9.60 -15.20 2.49
CA VAL A 97 11.02 -15.47 2.77
C VAL A 97 11.45 -16.78 2.15
N THR A 98 12.43 -16.71 1.25
CA THR A 98 13.08 -17.87 0.67
C THR A 98 14.15 -18.45 1.62
N PRO A 99 14.51 -19.74 1.52
CA PRO A 99 15.63 -20.32 2.26
C PRO A 99 16.95 -19.57 2.05
N GLU A 100 17.15 -19.02 0.84
CA GLU A 100 18.31 -18.23 0.46
C GLU A 100 18.36 -16.90 1.22
N ASP A 101 17.24 -16.17 1.29
CA ASP A 101 17.14 -14.93 2.07
C ASP A 101 17.33 -15.17 3.57
N LEU A 102 16.81 -16.30 4.08
CA LEU A 102 16.99 -16.70 5.48
C LEU A 102 18.46 -17.01 5.78
N LYS A 103 19.13 -17.74 4.89
CA LYS A 103 20.57 -18.05 5.00
C LYS A 103 21.43 -16.78 4.90
N ALA A 104 21.04 -15.82 4.06
CA ALA A 104 21.68 -14.52 3.94
C ALA A 104 21.39 -13.57 5.12
N ASN A 105 20.52 -13.96 6.06
CA ASN A 105 20.10 -13.15 7.21
C ASN A 105 19.54 -11.78 6.79
N ALA A 106 18.71 -11.77 5.75
CA ALA A 106 18.25 -10.54 5.12
C ALA A 106 17.52 -9.61 6.10
N GLU A 107 17.85 -8.32 6.05
CA GLU A 107 17.38 -7.31 7.02
C GLU A 107 15.85 -7.20 7.08
N TYR A 108 15.19 -7.32 5.92
CA TYR A 108 13.73 -7.21 5.83
C TYR A 108 13.00 -8.27 6.66
N ILE A 109 13.60 -9.45 6.87
CA ILE A 109 13.02 -10.53 7.67
C ILE A 109 12.90 -10.11 9.14
N LYS A 110 13.95 -9.47 9.68
CA LYS A 110 13.97 -8.99 11.07
C LYS A 110 13.05 -7.79 11.28
N MET A 111 12.82 -7.02 10.22
CA MET A 111 11.97 -5.84 10.26
C MET A 111 10.49 -6.19 10.25
N ALA A 112 10.10 -7.26 9.55
CA ALA A 112 8.71 -7.66 9.41
C ALA A 112 8.06 -8.11 10.73
N ASP A 113 6.74 -7.98 10.83
CA ASP A 113 5.98 -8.43 12.00
C ASP A 113 5.72 -9.95 11.93
N GLN A 114 5.60 -10.50 10.73
CA GLN A 114 5.46 -11.92 10.47
C GLN A 114 6.15 -12.26 9.14
N TYR A 115 6.70 -13.46 9.03
CA TYR A 115 7.22 -13.98 7.77
C TYR A 115 6.58 -15.31 7.40
N VAL A 116 6.60 -15.61 6.11
CA VAL A 116 6.08 -16.86 5.53
C VAL A 116 7.20 -17.52 4.74
N PRO A 117 7.60 -18.76 5.07
CA PRO A 117 8.56 -19.48 4.27
C PRO A 117 7.94 -19.84 2.91
N VAL A 118 8.68 -19.57 1.83
CA VAL A 118 8.29 -19.87 0.45
C VAL A 118 9.36 -20.71 -0.23
N PRO A 119 9.06 -21.41 -1.34
CA PRO A 119 10.04 -22.22 -2.05
C PRO A 119 11.25 -21.40 -2.51
N GLY A 120 12.45 -21.99 -2.40
CA GLY A 120 13.68 -21.40 -2.91
C GLY A 120 13.83 -21.50 -4.44
N GLY A 121 15.02 -21.17 -4.93
CA GLY A 121 15.35 -21.20 -6.35
C GLY A 121 14.85 -19.96 -7.14
N PRO A 122 14.59 -20.11 -8.46
CA PRO A 122 14.28 -18.98 -9.32
C PRO A 122 13.01 -18.24 -8.88
N ASN A 123 12.94 -16.94 -9.16
CA ASN A 123 11.86 -16.08 -8.67
C ASN A 123 10.45 -16.51 -9.12
N ASN A 124 10.35 -17.20 -10.25
CA ASN A 124 9.12 -17.81 -10.78
C ASN A 124 8.46 -18.80 -9.82
N ASN A 125 9.21 -19.34 -8.85
CA ASN A 125 8.70 -20.27 -7.84
C ASN A 125 8.21 -19.55 -6.57
N ASN A 126 8.59 -18.29 -6.37
CA ASN A 126 8.34 -17.53 -5.15
C ASN A 126 7.73 -16.14 -5.41
N TYR A 127 8.55 -15.09 -5.51
CA TYR A 127 8.14 -13.69 -5.57
C TYR A 127 7.46 -13.31 -6.89
N ALA A 128 7.69 -14.06 -7.98
CA ALA A 128 7.00 -13.88 -9.26
C ALA A 128 5.81 -14.84 -9.43
N ASN A 129 5.60 -15.78 -8.50
CA ASN A 129 4.48 -16.72 -8.57
C ASN A 129 3.20 -16.07 -8.04
N VAL A 130 2.35 -15.60 -8.97
CA VAL A 130 1.10 -14.93 -8.61
C VAL A 130 0.16 -15.83 -7.82
N GLU A 131 0.03 -17.10 -8.19
CA GLU A 131 -0.87 -18.04 -7.52
C GLU A 131 -0.45 -18.27 -6.07
N LEU A 132 0.86 -18.42 -5.83
CA LEU A 132 1.43 -18.54 -4.50
C LEU A 132 1.19 -17.27 -3.67
N ILE A 133 1.40 -16.07 -4.24
CA ILE A 133 1.16 -14.80 -3.54
C ILE A 133 -0.30 -14.69 -3.10
N VAL A 134 -1.23 -15.05 -3.99
CA VAL A 134 -2.66 -15.04 -3.72
C VAL A 134 -3.04 -16.09 -2.67
N ASP A 135 -2.46 -17.29 -2.73
CA ASP A 135 -2.67 -18.33 -1.71
C ASP A 135 -2.22 -17.87 -0.32
N ILE A 136 -1.03 -17.27 -0.23
CA ILE A 136 -0.49 -16.73 1.03
C ILE A 136 -1.41 -15.62 1.56
N ALA A 137 -1.87 -14.71 0.69
CA ALA A 137 -2.79 -13.64 1.06
C ALA A 137 -4.16 -14.13 1.54
N LYS A 138 -4.58 -15.34 1.11
CA LYS A 138 -5.80 -16.00 1.60
C LYS A 138 -5.57 -16.70 2.94
N ARG A 139 -4.47 -17.45 3.07
CA ARG A 139 -4.11 -18.19 4.28
C ARG A 139 -3.85 -17.27 5.46
N ILE A 140 -3.16 -16.16 5.21
CA ILE A 140 -2.95 -15.10 6.17
C ILE A 140 -3.80 -13.94 5.69
N PRO A 141 -4.96 -13.68 6.30
CA PRO A 141 -5.87 -12.64 5.81
C PRO A 141 -5.19 -11.28 5.93
N VAL A 142 -4.64 -10.83 4.80
CA VAL A 142 -4.06 -9.51 4.58
C VAL A 142 -5.07 -8.69 3.80
N GLN A 143 -5.17 -7.40 4.10
CA GLN A 143 -6.10 -6.52 3.38
C GLN A 143 -5.48 -6.03 2.07
N ALA A 144 -4.15 -6.04 1.97
CA ALA A 144 -3.45 -5.59 0.79
C ALA A 144 -2.13 -6.33 0.52
N VAL A 145 -1.71 -6.34 -0.75
CA VAL A 145 -0.41 -6.83 -1.21
C VAL A 145 0.36 -5.70 -1.86
N TRP A 146 1.65 -5.59 -1.55
CA TRP A 146 2.59 -4.68 -2.20
C TRP A 146 3.70 -5.48 -2.88
N ALA A 147 3.87 -5.30 -4.19
CA ALA A 147 4.89 -6.00 -4.98
C ALA A 147 6.14 -5.17 -5.26
N GLY A 148 6.11 -3.84 -5.06
CA GLY A 148 7.27 -2.98 -5.33
C GLY A 148 7.67 -2.96 -6.81
N TRP A 149 8.92 -3.29 -7.10
CA TRP A 149 9.48 -3.39 -8.46
C TRP A 149 10.14 -4.75 -8.67
N GLY A 150 10.12 -5.22 -9.93
CA GLY A 150 10.58 -6.56 -10.29
C GLY A 150 9.59 -7.66 -9.86
N HIS A 151 9.97 -8.92 -10.10
CA HIS A 151 9.14 -10.09 -9.79
C HIS A 151 7.73 -10.00 -10.39
N ALA A 152 6.67 -10.15 -9.58
CA ALA A 152 5.28 -10.04 -10.01
C ALA A 152 4.77 -8.58 -10.11
N SER A 153 5.59 -7.54 -9.89
CA SER A 153 5.12 -6.14 -9.86
C SER A 153 4.47 -5.66 -11.16
N GLU A 154 4.92 -6.20 -12.28
CA GLU A 154 4.45 -5.85 -13.63
C GLU A 154 3.47 -6.90 -14.20
N ASN A 155 3.18 -7.96 -13.44
CA ASN A 155 2.30 -9.01 -13.89
C ASN A 155 0.82 -8.59 -13.72
N PRO A 156 0.06 -8.39 -14.81
CA PRO A 156 -1.33 -7.92 -14.72
C PRO A 156 -2.26 -8.93 -14.04
N LYS A 157 -1.90 -10.21 -14.00
CA LYS A 157 -2.69 -11.25 -13.32
C LYS A 157 -2.71 -11.07 -11.80
N LEU A 158 -1.69 -10.44 -11.22
CA LEU A 158 -1.59 -10.24 -9.78
C LEU A 158 -2.73 -9.36 -9.22
N PRO A 159 -2.92 -8.10 -9.66
CA PRO A 159 -4.04 -7.29 -9.17
C PRO A 159 -5.41 -7.90 -9.52
N GLU A 160 -5.53 -8.58 -10.67
CA GLU A 160 -6.79 -9.24 -11.07
C GLU A 160 -7.19 -10.34 -10.09
N LEU A 161 -6.27 -11.26 -9.77
CA LEU A 161 -6.55 -12.37 -8.86
C LEU A 161 -6.71 -11.90 -7.42
N LEU A 162 -5.95 -10.90 -6.98
CA LEU A 162 -6.12 -10.31 -5.65
C LEU A 162 -7.51 -9.67 -5.51
N CYS A 163 -7.96 -8.93 -6.52
CA CYS A 163 -9.30 -8.34 -6.52
C CYS A 163 -10.40 -9.40 -6.44
N LYS A 164 -10.30 -10.48 -7.22
CA LYS A 164 -11.26 -11.60 -7.15
C LYS A 164 -11.36 -12.21 -5.75
N ASN A 165 -10.29 -12.13 -4.95
CA ASN A 165 -10.21 -12.69 -3.60
C ASN A 165 -10.42 -11.67 -2.48
N GLY A 166 -10.85 -10.44 -2.74
CA GLY A 166 -11.07 -9.50 -1.64
C GLY A 166 -9.84 -8.72 -1.19
N VAL A 167 -8.69 -8.85 -1.86
CA VAL A 167 -7.42 -8.27 -1.40
C VAL A 167 -7.02 -7.09 -2.29
N ALA A 168 -6.62 -5.98 -1.67
CA ALA A 168 -6.21 -4.78 -2.39
C ALA A 168 -4.78 -4.95 -2.95
N PHE A 169 -4.49 -4.35 -4.11
CA PHE A 169 -3.14 -4.30 -4.64
C PHE A 169 -2.59 -2.88 -4.50
N LEU A 170 -1.47 -2.71 -3.80
CA LEU A 170 -0.81 -1.42 -3.58
C LEU A 170 0.15 -1.11 -4.73
N GLY A 171 -0.39 -0.77 -5.90
CA GLY A 171 0.40 -0.46 -7.09
C GLY A 171 -0.44 0.11 -8.22
N ARG A 172 0.16 0.27 -9.40
CA ARG A 172 -0.58 0.64 -10.62
C ARG A 172 -1.43 -0.55 -11.05
N VAL A 173 -2.72 -0.32 -11.23
CA VAL A 173 -3.62 -1.25 -11.91
C VAL A 173 -3.81 -0.70 -13.32
N TYR A 174 -3.49 -1.49 -14.35
CA TYR A 174 -3.74 -1.09 -15.73
C TYR A 174 -5.17 -1.50 -16.11
N PRO A 175 -6.10 -0.56 -16.30
CA PRO A 175 -7.44 -0.87 -16.78
C PRO A 175 -7.35 -1.16 -18.27
N HIS A 176 -7.37 -2.44 -18.63
CA HIS A 176 -7.43 -2.92 -20.02
C HIS A 176 -6.25 -2.53 -20.93
N GLN A 177 -5.65 -3.56 -21.54
CA GLN A 177 -4.59 -3.46 -22.54
C GLN A 177 -5.13 -2.77 -23.80
N ILE A 178 -5.08 -1.43 -23.88
CA ILE A 178 -5.35 -0.68 -25.11
C ILE A 178 -4.13 0.19 -25.44
N HIS A 179 -3.45 -0.27 -26.48
CA HIS A 179 -2.44 0.37 -27.33
C HIS A 179 -1.12 0.82 -26.71
N GLY A 180 -0.05 0.28 -27.31
CA GLY A 180 1.33 0.52 -26.92
C GLY A 180 1.73 1.99 -27.02
N ASN A 181 2.38 2.46 -25.96
CA ASN A 181 3.75 2.96 -26.05
C ASN A 181 4.32 3.05 -24.63
N TRP A 182 5.57 2.63 -24.47
CA TRP A 182 6.26 2.58 -23.19
C TRP A 182 6.53 3.99 -22.68
N GLY A 183 5.82 4.39 -21.62
CA GLY A 183 6.19 5.51 -20.77
C GLY A 183 6.82 4.97 -19.50
N VAL A 184 8.15 5.02 -19.40
CA VAL A 184 8.92 4.71 -18.20
C VAL A 184 8.50 5.69 -17.09
N ALA A 185 7.46 5.39 -16.34
CA ALA A 185 7.12 6.13 -15.14
C ALA A 185 7.94 5.53 -13.99
N GLY A 186 9.16 6.02 -13.84
CA GLY A 186 10.06 5.70 -12.74
C GLY A 186 9.29 5.70 -11.42
N THR A 187 9.18 4.53 -10.79
CA THR A 187 8.52 4.34 -9.50
C THR A 187 9.46 4.84 -8.42
N PHE A 188 9.63 6.16 -8.36
CA PHE A 188 10.14 6.81 -7.18
C PHE A 188 9.00 6.87 -6.17
N CYS A 189 9.09 5.99 -5.17
CA CYS A 189 8.36 6.09 -3.92
C CYS A 189 8.76 7.38 -3.20
N TRP A 190 8.24 8.52 -3.63
CA TRP A 190 8.30 9.77 -2.89
C TRP A 190 6.90 10.37 -2.81
N VAL A 191 6.34 10.29 -1.60
CA VAL A 191 5.33 11.20 -1.05
C VAL A 191 3.94 11.16 -1.73
N TRP A 192 2.90 10.99 -0.90
CA TRP A 192 1.46 11.25 -1.16
C TRP A 192 0.55 10.08 -1.63
N PRO A 193 -0.81 10.17 -1.47
CA PRO A 193 -1.57 9.26 -0.61
C PRO A 193 -2.61 8.46 -1.42
N SER A 194 -2.34 8.13 -2.67
CA SER A 194 -3.35 7.54 -3.55
C SER A 194 -2.91 6.15 -3.97
N PHE A 195 -3.37 5.16 -3.22
CA PHE A 195 -3.31 3.76 -3.62
C PHE A 195 -4.65 3.40 -4.27
N TYR A 196 -4.58 2.79 -5.44
CA TYR A 196 -5.76 2.35 -6.20
C TYR A 196 -6.14 0.94 -5.77
N SER A 197 -7.40 0.68 -5.41
CA SER A 197 -7.90 -0.69 -5.18
C SER A 197 -9.10 -0.99 -6.07
N CYS A 198 -9.16 -2.24 -6.49
CA CYS A 198 -10.27 -2.82 -7.22
C CYS A 198 -11.45 -3.10 -6.26
N PRO A 199 -12.71 -2.85 -6.66
CA PRO A 199 -13.88 -3.05 -5.81
C PRO A 199 -14.17 -4.53 -5.60
N VAL A 200 -14.20 -4.96 -4.34
CA VAL A 200 -14.71 -6.27 -3.94
C VAL A 200 -15.98 -6.05 -3.18
N LYS A 201 -17.11 -6.52 -3.72
CA LYS A 201 -18.39 -6.56 -3.02
C LYS A 201 -18.22 -7.38 -1.74
N GLN A 202 -18.20 -6.74 -0.58
CA GLN A 202 -18.51 -7.41 0.67
C GLN A 202 -19.95 -7.93 0.54
N ARG A 203 -20.11 -9.25 0.36
CA ARG A 203 -21.39 -9.89 0.60
C ARG A 203 -21.65 -9.81 2.10
N SER A 204 -22.60 -8.96 2.47
CA SER A 204 -23.29 -9.01 3.76
C SER A 204 -23.94 -10.38 3.91
N LEU A 205 -23.63 -11.08 5.01
CA LEU A 205 -24.57 -12.01 5.65
C LEU A 205 -25.26 -11.24 6.78
#